data_AF-A0A972QXC8-F1
#
_entry.id   AF-A0A972QXC8-F1
#
_cell.length_a   1.000
_cell.length_b   1.000
_cell.length_c   1.000
_cell.angle_alpha   90.00
_cell.angle_beta   90.00
_cell.angle_gamma   90.00
#
_symmetry.space_group_name_H-M   'P 1'
#
loop_
_entity.id
_entity.type
_entity.pdbx_description
1 polymer ?
#
loop_
_entity_poly.entity_id
_entity_poly.type
_entity_poly.pdbx_seq_one_letter_code
_entity_poly.pdbx_strand_id
1 'polypeptide(L)'
;MKQLFLVLIMMGMLIAGCDSNGDETSDLPTTPDTIITFDDAKLKEAVHEELEIPRDQEITSEDLKDLTVLDVPGWGVPKVVKDLSGLEYCSNLEELDLSGNSIVDISPLASLTNL
;
A
#
# COMPACT_ATOMS: atom_id res chain seq x y z
N MET A 1 19.85 11.96 7.76
CA MET A 1 19.56 11.63 6.35
C MET A 1 18.15 11.06 6.25
N LYS A 2 17.17 11.88 6.65
CA LYS A 2 15.72 11.58 6.77
C LYS A 2 14.93 12.82 6.32
N GLN A 3 15.45 13.48 5.28
CA GLN A 3 14.97 14.78 4.81
C GLN A 3 14.73 14.77 3.29
N LEU A 4 14.40 13.60 2.72
CA LEU A 4 14.28 13.48 1.26
C LEU A 4 13.03 12.77 0.74
N PHE A 5 12.08 12.35 1.60
CA PHE A 5 10.83 11.75 1.11
C PHE A 5 9.55 12.40 1.63
N LEU A 6 9.63 13.51 2.39
CA LEU A 6 8.45 14.16 2.98
C LEU A 6 8.09 15.53 2.37
N VAL A 7 8.48 15.81 1.12
CA VAL A 7 8.10 17.05 0.43
C VAL A 7 7.55 16.74 -0.95
N LEU A 8 6.27 16.35 -1.04
CA LEU A 8 5.51 16.44 -2.28
C LEU A 8 3.98 16.51 -2.07
N ILE A 9 3.51 17.01 -0.92
CA ILE A 9 2.12 17.44 -0.77
C ILE A 9 2.06 18.95 -1.04
N MET A 10 1.27 19.34 -2.05
CA MET A 10 0.93 20.70 -2.55
C MET A 10 1.64 21.14 -3.85
N MET A 11 1.14 20.70 -5.01
CA MET A 11 0.44 21.58 -5.98
C MET A 11 0.34 20.92 -7.38
N GLY A 12 -0.55 19.93 -7.51
CA GLY A 12 -0.99 19.42 -8.80
C GLY A 12 -2.42 19.87 -9.08
N MET A 13 -2.62 21.14 -9.47
CA MET A 13 -3.89 21.58 -10.06
C MET A 13 -3.68 22.07 -11.49
N LEU A 14 -4.22 21.24 -12.40
CA LEU A 14 -4.88 21.54 -13.66
C LEU A 14 -4.03 22.11 -14.81
N ILE A 15 -3.47 21.18 -15.59
CA ILE A 15 -3.45 21.29 -17.04
C ILE A 15 -3.81 19.94 -17.68
N ALA A 16 -5.07 19.83 -18.11
CA ALA A 16 -5.48 19.10 -19.31
C ALA A 16 -6.84 19.73 -19.70
N GLY A 17 -6.99 20.47 -20.80
CA GLY A 17 -6.40 20.24 -22.12
C GLY A 17 -7.26 19.19 -22.82
N CYS A 18 -8.13 19.63 -23.72
CA CYS A 18 -9.03 18.77 -24.48
C CYS A 18 -8.30 17.83 -25.45
N ASP A 19 -8.98 16.71 -25.70
CA ASP A 19 -9.25 16.08 -27.00
C ASP A 19 -8.49 14.79 -27.41
N SER A 20 -9.31 13.90 -27.99
CA SER A 20 -9.05 12.87 -29.01
C SER A 20 -8.49 11.48 -28.66
N ASN A 21 -9.45 10.53 -28.63
CA ASN A 21 -9.51 9.30 -29.44
C ASN A 21 -8.43 8.21 -29.32
N GLY A 22 -8.85 7.09 -28.71
CA GLY A 22 -8.89 5.75 -29.32
C GLY A 22 -7.57 5.00 -29.50
N ASP A 23 -7.41 3.89 -28.76
CA ASP A 23 -7.04 2.62 -29.37
C ASP A 23 -7.51 1.45 -28.49
N GLU A 24 -7.98 0.39 -29.14
CA GLU A 24 -8.41 -0.85 -28.51
C GLU A 24 -7.20 -1.79 -28.31
N THR A 25 -7.46 -2.87 -27.56
CA THR A 25 -6.72 -4.14 -27.48
C THR A 25 -5.66 -4.29 -26.37
N SER A 26 -6.05 -4.94 -25.27
CA SER A 26 -5.68 -6.35 -25.03
C SER A 26 -6.34 -6.86 -23.74
N ASP A 27 -7.42 -7.64 -23.87
CA ASP A 27 -7.97 -8.40 -22.74
C ASP A 27 -6.97 -9.50 -22.35
N LEU A 28 -6.05 -9.16 -21.44
CA LEU A 28 -5.36 -10.13 -20.61
C LEU A 28 -6.39 -10.76 -19.66
N PRO A 29 -6.22 -12.01 -19.20
CA PRO A 29 -7.07 -12.56 -18.17
C PRO A 29 -6.88 -11.69 -16.91
N THR A 30 -7.81 -10.76 -16.68
CA THR A 30 -7.88 -9.97 -15.47
C THR A 30 -8.00 -10.98 -14.34
N THR A 31 -6.93 -11.13 -13.55
CA THR A 31 -7.02 -11.81 -12.26
C THR A 31 -8.23 -11.22 -11.56
N PRO A 32 -9.16 -12.02 -11.00
CA PRO A 32 -10.31 -11.45 -10.33
C PRO A 32 -9.80 -10.52 -9.23
N ASP A 33 -10.13 -9.23 -9.35
CA ASP A 33 -9.80 -8.20 -8.38
C ASP A 33 -10.36 -8.64 -7.03
N THR A 34 -9.49 -9.27 -6.24
CA THR A 34 -9.89 -9.87 -4.97
C THR A 34 -9.76 -8.77 -3.94
N ILE A 35 -10.86 -8.45 -3.26
CA ILE A 35 -10.85 -7.50 -2.15
C ILE A 35 -10.03 -8.12 -1.01
N ILE A 36 -9.00 -7.41 -0.57
CA ILE A 36 -8.10 -7.80 0.50
C ILE A 36 -8.46 -7.01 1.77
N THR A 37 -8.61 -7.73 2.87
CA THR A 37 -8.92 -7.16 4.18
C THR A 37 -7.70 -7.12 5.06
N PHE A 38 -7.57 -6.05 5.84
CA PHE A 38 -6.54 -5.87 6.85
C PHE A 38 -7.22 -5.80 8.22
N ASP A 39 -6.95 -6.78 9.08
CA ASP A 39 -7.58 -6.88 10.41
C ASP A 39 -7.06 -5.79 11.36
N ASP A 40 -5.83 -5.32 11.15
CA ASP A 40 -5.28 -4.18 11.87
C ASP A 40 -5.62 -2.87 11.16
N ALA A 41 -6.48 -2.05 11.77
CA ALA A 41 -6.93 -0.79 11.20
C ALA A 41 -5.79 0.19 10.92
N LYS A 42 -4.68 0.11 11.65
CA LYS A 42 -3.54 1.02 11.50
C LYS A 42 -2.62 0.57 10.38
N LEU A 43 -2.49 -0.75 10.21
CA LEU A 43 -1.89 -1.30 9.00
C LEU A 43 -2.71 -0.92 7.76
N LYS A 44 -4.05 -1.06 7.83
CA LYS A 44 -4.95 -0.63 6.74
C LYS A 44 -4.72 0.84 6.40
N GLU A 45 -4.73 1.72 7.40
CA GLU A 45 -4.48 3.15 7.20
C GLU A 45 -3.14 3.43 6.51
N ALA A 46 -2.06 2.75 6.92
CA ALA A 46 -0.74 2.92 6.30
C ALA A 46 -0.73 2.47 4.83
N VAL A 47 -1.38 1.34 4.52
CA VAL A 47 -1.49 0.86 3.12
C VAL A 47 -2.29 1.84 2.26
N HIS A 48 -3.39 2.39 2.78
CA HIS A 48 -4.16 3.42 2.07
C HIS A 48 -3.34 4.69 1.79
N GLU A 49 -2.56 5.12 2.77
CA GLU A 49 -1.71 6.31 2.65
C GLU A 49 -0.60 6.09 1.62
N GLU A 50 0.06 4.93 1.64
CA GLU A 50 1.14 4.59 0.72
C GLU A 50 0.65 4.41 -0.72
N LEU A 51 -0.53 3.80 -0.92
CA LEU A 51 -1.15 3.65 -2.23
C LEU A 51 -1.81 4.94 -2.75
N GLU A 52 -1.82 6.01 -1.94
CA GLU A 52 -2.50 7.28 -2.25
C GLU A 52 -4.00 7.14 -2.59
N ILE A 53 -4.70 6.15 -1.99
CA ILE A 53 -6.13 5.89 -2.22
C ILE A 53 -7.01 6.34 -1.04
N PRO A 54 -8.28 6.73 -1.27
CA PRO A 54 -9.20 7.14 -0.22
C PRO A 54 -9.38 6.07 0.87
N ARG A 55 -9.44 6.46 2.15
CA ARG A 55 -9.54 5.55 3.30
C ARG A 55 -10.82 4.68 3.33
N ASP A 56 -11.83 5.05 2.57
CA ASP A 56 -13.10 4.34 2.40
C ASP A 56 -13.16 3.48 1.12
N GLN A 57 -12.13 3.55 0.27
CA GLN A 57 -11.98 2.64 -0.86
C GLN A 57 -11.67 1.22 -0.36
N GLU A 58 -12.10 0.20 -1.09
CA GLU A 58 -11.62 -1.16 -0.83
C GLU A 58 -10.23 -1.36 -1.45
N ILE A 59 -9.37 -2.10 -0.77
CA ILE A 59 -8.05 -2.49 -1.30
C ILE A 59 -8.23 -3.80 -2.05
N THR A 60 -7.78 -3.84 -3.29
CA THR A 60 -7.78 -5.04 -4.13
C THR A 60 -6.39 -5.64 -4.21
N SER A 61 -6.32 -6.91 -4.63
CA SER A 61 -5.04 -7.56 -4.94
C SER A 61 -4.26 -6.88 -6.06
N GLU A 62 -4.91 -6.09 -6.92
CA GLU A 62 -4.23 -5.31 -7.96
C GLU A 62 -3.55 -4.09 -7.35
N ASP A 63 -4.25 -3.35 -6.49
CA ASP A 63 -3.68 -2.18 -5.80
C ASP A 63 -2.39 -2.55 -5.02
N LEU A 64 -2.36 -3.74 -4.41
CA LEU A 64 -1.21 -4.21 -3.64
C LEU A 64 0.02 -4.57 -4.48
N LYS A 65 -0.09 -4.65 -5.81
CA LYS A 65 1.08 -4.86 -6.69
C LYS A 65 1.94 -3.60 -6.81
N ASP A 66 1.34 -2.42 -6.60
CA ASP A 66 2.04 -1.13 -6.65
C ASP A 66 2.79 -0.83 -5.34
N LEU A 67 2.48 -1.57 -4.28
CA LEU A 67 3.13 -1.42 -2.98
C LEU A 67 4.52 -2.07 -2.96
N THR A 68 5.57 -1.25 -3.10
CA THR A 68 6.98 -1.69 -3.10
C THR A 68 7.72 -1.30 -1.82
N VAL A 69 7.29 -0.24 -1.15
CA VAL A 69 7.80 0.22 0.13
C VAL A 69 6.61 0.43 1.05
N LEU A 70 6.74 0.07 2.32
CA LEU A 70 5.74 0.39 3.34
C LEU A 70 6.43 0.79 4.64
N ASP A 71 6.28 2.05 5.04
CA ASP A 71 6.64 2.53 6.37
C ASP A 71 5.39 2.56 7.25
N VAL A 72 5.39 1.76 8.32
CA VAL A 72 4.30 1.73 9.30
C VAL A 72 4.79 2.42 10.58
N PRO A 73 4.57 3.74 10.69
CA PRO A 73 5.30 4.54 11.67
C PRO A 73 4.81 4.26 13.10
N GLY A 74 5.74 3.89 13.97
CA GLY A 74 5.48 3.65 15.39
C GLY A 74 5.37 4.92 16.25
N TRP A 75 4.74 6.00 15.75
CA TRP A 75 4.63 7.43 16.17
C TRP A 75 4.76 7.85 17.67
N GLY A 76 5.62 7.24 18.49
CA GLY A 76 5.82 7.61 19.90
C GLY A 76 4.58 7.45 20.80
N VAL A 77 3.50 6.87 20.26
CA VAL A 77 2.26 6.47 20.93
C VAL A 77 2.23 4.94 21.02
N PRO A 78 1.54 4.33 22.00
CA PRO A 78 1.69 2.90 22.24
C PRO A 78 1.30 2.05 21.02
N LYS A 79 2.32 1.43 20.43
CA LYS A 79 2.33 0.04 19.93
C LYS A 79 1.05 -0.35 19.21
N VAL A 80 0.91 0.11 17.97
CA VAL A 80 -0.37 0.17 17.27
C VAL A 80 -0.63 -1.05 16.40
N VAL A 81 0.34 -1.46 15.59
CA VAL A 81 0.17 -2.64 14.72
C VAL A 81 0.57 -3.93 15.42
N LYS A 82 -0.32 -4.93 15.35
CA LYS A 82 -0.13 -6.27 15.95
C LYS A 82 -0.35 -7.41 14.97
N ASP A 83 -1.23 -7.19 14.00
CA ASP A 83 -1.61 -8.17 12.98
C ASP A 83 -1.08 -7.71 11.63
N LEU A 84 -0.44 -8.63 10.91
CA LEU A 84 0.14 -8.39 9.59
C LEU A 84 -0.67 -9.04 8.46
N SER A 85 -1.82 -9.64 8.78
CA SER A 85 -2.73 -10.24 7.80
C SER A 85 -3.13 -9.22 6.73
N GLY A 86 -3.04 -9.64 5.48
CA GLY A 86 -3.18 -8.81 4.29
C GLY A 86 -1.83 -8.49 3.62
N LEU A 87 -0.72 -8.45 4.36
CA LEU A 87 0.60 -8.20 3.76
C LEU A 87 1.11 -9.34 2.90
N GLU A 88 0.65 -10.57 3.12
CA GLU A 88 1.01 -11.75 2.31
C GLU A 88 0.70 -11.58 0.81
N TYR A 89 -0.19 -10.64 0.47
CA TYR A 89 -0.59 -10.30 -0.89
C TYR A 89 0.30 -9.23 -1.55
N CYS A 90 1.18 -8.55 -0.80
CA CYS A 90 2.08 -7.51 -1.30
C CYS A 90 3.31 -8.11 -1.98
N SER A 91 3.10 -8.87 -3.05
CA SER A 91 4.15 -9.70 -3.70
C SER A 91 5.36 -8.92 -4.23
N ASN A 92 5.21 -7.61 -4.45
CA ASN A 92 6.28 -6.72 -4.92
C ASN A 92 6.90 -5.87 -3.79
N LEU A 93 6.55 -6.12 -2.52
CA LEU A 93 7.12 -5.39 -1.40
C LEU A 93 8.61 -5.71 -1.25
N GLU A 94 9.43 -4.66 -1.25
CA GLU A 94 10.91 -4.72 -1.17
C GLU A 94 11.43 -4.11 0.14
N GLU A 95 10.71 -3.15 0.73
CA GLU A 95 11.09 -2.51 1.99
C GLU A 95 9.88 -2.41 2.93
N LEU A 96 10.07 -2.85 4.18
CA LEU A 96 9.04 -2.83 5.22
C LEU A 96 9.63 -2.35 6.54
N ASP A 97 9.27 -1.14 6.99
CA ASP A 97 9.63 -0.64 8.31
C ASP A 97 8.46 -0.81 9.29
N LEU A 98 8.65 -1.68 10.28
CA LEU A 98 7.69 -1.94 11.36
C LEU A 98 8.21 -1.44 12.72
N SER A 99 9.25 -0.61 12.73
CA SER A 99 9.93 -0.15 13.93
C SER A 99 8.97 0.55 14.89
N GLY A 100 8.93 0.08 16.14
CA GLY A 100 8.09 0.65 17.20
C GLY A 100 6.68 0.04 17.32
N ASN A 101 6.34 -0.97 16.51
CA ASN A 101 5.06 -1.69 16.59
C ASN A 101 5.09 -2.86 17.61
N SER A 102 3.99 -3.62 17.72
CA SER A 102 3.87 -4.78 18.64
C SER A 102 3.34 -6.02 17.96
N ILE A 103 4.00 -6.35 16.86
CA ILE A 103 3.77 -7.56 16.10
C ILE A 103 4.16 -8.77 16.96
N VAL A 104 3.25 -9.74 17.01
CA VAL A 104 3.45 -11.01 17.73
C VAL A 104 3.75 -12.14 16.77
N ASP A 105 3.22 -12.06 15.55
CA ASP A 105 3.43 -13.05 14.50
C ASP A 105 3.83 -12.38 13.19
N ILE A 106 4.95 -12.85 12.63
CA ILE A 106 5.47 -12.41 11.33
C ILE A 106 5.24 -13.44 10.23
N SER A 107 4.54 -14.55 10.53
CA SER A 107 4.21 -15.59 9.56
C SER A 107 3.50 -15.08 8.29
N PRO A 108 2.68 -13.99 8.32
CA PRO A 108 2.10 -13.43 7.10
C PRO A 108 3.14 -12.95 6.08
N LEU A 109 4.37 -12.65 6.51
CA LEU A 109 5.44 -12.18 5.62
C LEU A 109 6.17 -13.34 4.90
N ALA A 110 5.88 -14.60 5.24
CA ALA A 110 6.69 -15.75 4.83
C ALA A 110 6.75 -15.98 3.31
N SER A 111 5.76 -15.49 2.55
CA SER A 111 5.71 -15.59 1.09
C SER A 111 6.36 -14.42 0.35
N LEU A 112 6.77 -13.36 1.05
CA LEU A 112 7.30 -12.14 0.45
C LEU A 112 8.78 -12.31 0.12
N THR A 113 9.06 -12.90 -1.04
CA THR A 113 10.44 -13.24 -1.45
C THR A 113 11.29 -12.04 -1.88
N ASN A 114 10.66 -10.90 -2.13
CA ASN A 114 11.32 -9.66 -2.55
C ASN A 114 11.71 -8.77 -1.36
N LEU A 115 11.24 -9.10 -0.16
CA LEU A 115 11.48 -8.40 1.10
C LEU A 115 12.75 -8.90 1.81
#